data_AF-A0A2V1D4G1-F1
#
_entry.id   AF-A0A2V1D4G1-F1
#
_cell.length_a   1.000
_cell.length_b   1.000
_cell.length_c   1.000
_cell.angle_alpha   90.00
_cell.angle_beta   90.00
_cell.angle_gamma   90.00
#
_symmetry.space_group_name_H-M   'P 1'
#
loop_
_entity.id
_entity.type
_entity.pdbx_description
1 polymer ?
#
loop_
_entity_poly.entity_id
_entity_poly.type
_entity_poly.pdbx_seq_one_letter_code
_entity_poly.pdbx_strand_id
1 'polypeptide(L)'
;MRSFRDEQGNPTDHEGLRLQLRDFAYEELAHNELADEERELVISTRQLCEYLDVAETMGGVESLGEHSLRPEIKKGKRSETPPEELNLSDEAKYTKQEERAAKRIADGDSDYGVT
;
A
#
# COMPACT_ATOMS: atom_id res chain seq x y z
N MET A 1 1.11 17.71 -16.64
CA MET A 1 1.67 16.51 -17.28
C MET A 1 2.88 16.09 -16.45
N ARG A 2 2.78 14.97 -15.74
CA ARG A 2 3.90 14.42 -14.98
C ARG A 2 4.94 13.86 -15.95
N SER A 3 6.20 13.92 -15.55
CA SER A 3 7.33 13.37 -16.30
C SER A 3 8.16 12.53 -15.35
N PHE A 4 8.56 11.34 -15.77
CA PHE A 4 9.54 10.55 -15.04
C PHE A 4 10.86 11.30 -15.01
N ARG A 5 11.60 11.16 -13.89
CA ARG A 5 12.87 11.84 -13.67
C ARG A 5 13.97 10.82 -13.40
N ASP A 6 15.17 11.14 -13.86
CA ASP A 6 16.38 10.38 -13.53
C ASP A 6 16.83 10.65 -12.08
N GLU A 7 17.93 9.99 -11.69
CA GLU A 7 18.55 10.15 -10.36
C GLU A 7 19.03 11.58 -10.08
N GLN A 8 19.21 12.39 -11.12
CA GLN A 8 19.62 13.80 -11.04
C GLN A 8 18.40 14.75 -11.07
N GLY A 9 17.18 14.22 -11.21
CA GLY A 9 15.94 14.99 -11.24
C GLY A 9 15.57 15.54 -12.62
N ASN A 10 16.29 15.19 -13.69
CA ASN A 10 15.97 15.66 -15.04
C ASN A 10 14.84 14.82 -15.66
N PRO A 11 13.96 15.40 -16.50
CA PRO A 11 12.98 14.63 -17.25
C PRO A 11 13.67 13.58 -18.13
N THR A 12 13.17 12.35 -18.12
CA THR A 12 13.74 11.25 -18.90
C THR A 12 12.70 10.60 -19.81
N ASP A 13 13.14 10.30 -21.04
CA ASP A 13 12.36 9.58 -22.07
C ASP A 13 12.69 8.08 -22.07
N HIS A 14 13.04 7.52 -20.90
CA HIS A 14 13.31 6.10 -20.75
C HIS A 14 12.14 5.26 -21.31
N GLU A 15 12.43 4.04 -21.77
CA GLU A 15 11.45 3.09 -22.35
C GLU A 15 10.26 2.74 -21.43
N GLY A 16 10.26 3.23 -20.18
CA GLY A 16 9.20 3.03 -19.20
C GLY A 16 9.29 1.69 -18.49
N LEU A 17 8.13 1.10 -18.19
CA LEU A 17 8.00 -0.14 -17.45
C LEU A 17 7.95 -1.33 -18.42
N ARG A 18 8.81 -2.32 -18.19
CA ARG A 18 8.84 -3.58 -18.94
C ARG A 18 8.66 -4.74 -17.97
N LEU A 19 7.61 -5.54 -18.19
CA LEU A 19 7.29 -6.69 -17.35
C LEU A 19 7.24 -7.94 -18.22
N GLN A 20 7.97 -8.97 -17.81
CA GLN A 20 7.91 -10.30 -18.41
C GLN A 20 6.63 -10.99 -17.94
N LEU A 21 5.70 -11.29 -18.86
CA LEU A 21 4.39 -11.81 -18.47
C LEU A 21 4.47 -13.19 -17.78
N ARG A 22 5.48 -13.98 -18.10
CA ARG A 22 5.73 -15.28 -17.46
C ARG A 22 5.95 -15.18 -15.95
N ASP A 23 6.53 -14.08 -15.46
CA ASP A 23 6.86 -13.89 -14.04
C ASP A 23 5.60 -13.69 -13.18
N PHE A 24 4.47 -13.35 -13.81
CA PHE A 24 3.18 -13.09 -13.16
C PHE A 24 2.12 -14.16 -13.50
N ALA A 25 2.47 -15.14 -14.35
CA ALA A 25 1.60 -16.24 -14.73
C ALA A 25 1.73 -17.42 -13.76
N TYR A 26 0.71 -18.28 -13.68
CA TYR A 26 0.84 -19.56 -12.98
C TYR A 26 1.70 -20.53 -13.78
N GLU A 27 2.34 -21.46 -13.08
CA GLU A 27 3.43 -22.29 -13.62
C GLU A 27 3.05 -23.01 -14.92
N GLU A 28 1.88 -23.64 -14.99
CA GLU A 28 1.43 -24.33 -16.21
C GLU A 28 1.20 -23.38 -17.40
N LEU A 29 0.64 -22.18 -17.21
CA LEU A 29 0.48 -21.19 -18.29
C LEU A 29 1.83 -20.64 -18.74
N ALA A 30 2.69 -20.33 -17.76
CA ALA A 30 4.03 -19.81 -18.01
C ALA A 30 4.85 -20.78 -18.87
N HIS A 31 4.76 -22.09 -18.61
CA HIS A 31 5.52 -23.12 -19.32
C HIS A 31 4.87 -23.57 -20.63
N ASN A 32 3.54 -23.60 -20.73
CA ASN A 32 2.87 -24.16 -21.92
C ASN A 32 2.59 -23.10 -22.99
N GLU A 33 2.28 -21.87 -22.59
CA GLU A 33 1.82 -20.81 -23.51
C GLU A 33 2.75 -19.61 -23.59
N LEU A 34 3.61 -19.41 -22.59
CA LEU A 34 4.51 -18.25 -22.48
C LEU A 34 6.00 -18.63 -22.44
N ALA A 35 6.34 -19.90 -22.66
CA ALA A 35 7.72 -20.37 -22.51
C ALA A 35 8.65 -19.94 -23.64
N ASP A 36 8.12 -19.78 -24.85
CA ASP A 36 8.91 -19.54 -26.08
C ASP A 36 8.77 -18.10 -26.60
N GLU A 37 7.75 -17.38 -26.14
CA GLU A 37 7.55 -15.99 -26.51
C GLU A 37 8.02 -15.10 -25.36
N GLU A 38 9.01 -14.24 -25.63
CA GLU A 38 9.41 -13.10 -24.79
C GLU A 38 8.25 -12.09 -24.72
N ARG A 39 7.08 -12.53 -24.25
CA ARG A 39 5.89 -11.70 -24.14
C ARG A 39 6.11 -10.72 -23.01
N GLU A 40 6.51 -9.53 -23.41
CA GLU A 40 6.69 -8.40 -22.52
C GLU A 40 5.49 -7.46 -22.59
N LEU A 41 5.02 -7.03 -21.43
CA LEU A 41 4.20 -5.84 -21.32
C LEU A 41 5.13 -4.63 -21.23
N VAL A 42 5.14 -3.83 -22.29
CA VAL A 42 5.91 -2.58 -22.37
C VAL A 42 4.94 -1.40 -22.23
N ILE A 43 5.16 -0.57 -21.21
CA ILE A 43 4.38 0.63 -20.93
C ILE A 43 5.34 1.82 -20.95
N SER A 44 5.18 2.71 -21.92
CA SER A 44 6.00 3.93 -21.97
C SER A 44 5.77 4.81 -20.75
N THR A 45 6.76 5.64 -20.40
CA THR A 45 6.65 6.64 -19.32
C THR A 45 5.42 7.54 -19.48
N ARG A 46 5.07 7.91 -20.71
CA ARG A 46 3.88 8.72 -21.01
C ARG A 46 2.59 7.98 -20.67
N GLN A 47 2.44 6.74 -21.16
CA GLN A 47 1.26 5.91 -20.86
C GLN A 47 1.13 5.63 -19.37
N LEU A 48 2.26 5.42 -18.68
CA LEU A 48 2.25 5.22 -17.24
C LEU A 48 1.78 6.46 -16.49
N CYS A 49 2.21 7.66 -16.90
CA CYS A 49 1.67 8.91 -16.35
C CYS A 49 0.16 9.04 -16.61
N GLU A 50 -0.31 8.72 -17.81
CA GLU A 50 -1.75 8.75 -18.14
C GLU A 50 -2.55 7.78 -17.25
N TYR A 51 -2.07 6.55 -17.05
CA TYR A 51 -2.72 5.57 -16.18
C TYR A 51 -2.73 6.01 -14.73
N LEU A 52 -1.65 6.61 -14.23
CA LEU A 52 -1.59 7.13 -12.87
C LEU A 52 -2.55 8.30 -12.68
N ASP A 53 -2.60 9.24 -13.63
CA ASP A 53 -3.54 10.36 -13.59
C ASP A 53 -5.00 9.85 -13.57
N VAL A 54 -5.34 8.86 -14.40
CA VAL A 54 -6.65 8.20 -14.37
C VAL A 54 -6.90 7.50 -13.03
N ALA A 55 -5.95 6.70 -12.55
CA ALA A 55 -6.08 5.97 -11.28
C ALA A 55 -6.25 6.91 -10.08
N GLU A 56 -5.57 8.05 -10.04
CA GLU A 56 -5.74 9.06 -9.00
C GLU A 56 -7.12 9.70 -9.04
N THR A 57 -7.68 9.94 -10.23
CA THR A 57 -9.06 10.44 -10.35
C THR A 57 -10.11 9.40 -9.98
N MET A 58 -9.79 8.11 -10.12
CA MET A 58 -10.67 7.00 -9.74
C MET A 58 -10.49 6.58 -8.27
N GLY A 59 -9.32 6.85 -7.69
CA GLY A 59 -8.85 6.38 -6.37
C GLY A 59 -9.22 7.28 -5.20
N GLY A 60 -10.28 8.08 -5.32
CA GLY A 60 -10.96 8.70 -4.18
C GLY A 60 -11.94 7.75 -3.46
N VAL A 61 -12.03 6.48 -3.87
CA VAL A 61 -12.94 5.51 -3.28
C VAL A 61 -12.13 4.40 -2.65
N GLU A 62 -12.20 4.37 -1.33
CA GLU A 62 -11.82 3.28 -0.45
C GLU A 62 -12.42 1.97 -0.96
N SER A 63 -11.69 1.24 -1.79
CA SER A 63 -11.88 -0.20 -1.89
C SER A 63 -10.52 -0.83 -2.08
N LEU A 64 -9.82 -0.99 -0.94
CA LEU A 64 -8.93 -2.12 -0.76
C LEU A 64 -9.82 -3.36 -1.01
N GLY A 65 -9.87 -3.80 -2.27
CA GLY A 65 -10.69 -4.94 -2.65
C GLY A 65 -10.34 -6.10 -1.73
N GLU A 66 -11.36 -6.75 -1.17
CA GLU A 66 -11.20 -8.05 -0.55
C GLU A 66 -10.73 -9.02 -1.64
N HIS A 67 -9.41 -9.08 -1.86
CA HIS A 67 -8.82 -10.17 -2.60
C HIS A 67 -9.09 -11.41 -1.78
N SER A 68 -10.06 -12.21 -2.24
CA SER A 68 -10.25 -13.58 -1.77
C SER A 68 -8.96 -14.34 -2.09
N LEU A 69 -8.07 -14.39 -1.11
CA LEU A 69 -6.89 -15.25 -1.14
C LEU A 69 -7.38 -16.67 -1.42
N ARG A 70 -6.71 -17.38 -2.34
CA ARG A 70 -6.98 -18.79 -2.66
C ARG A 70 -7.28 -19.56 -1.37
N PRO A 71 -8.40 -20.30 -1.27
CA PRO A 71 -8.82 -20.95 -0.03
C PRO A 71 -7.94 -22.17 0.27
N GLU A 72 -6.65 -21.96 0.57
CA GLU A 72 -5.76 -23.04 1.01
C GLU A 72 -4.45 -22.60 1.68
N ILE A 73 -4.22 -21.30 1.92
CA ILE A 73 -3.19 -20.90 2.89
C ILE A 73 -3.84 -20.99 4.27
N LYS A 74 -3.72 -22.17 4.91
CA LYS A 74 -4.06 -22.30 6.33
C LYS A 74 -3.16 -21.35 7.11
N LYS A 75 -3.70 -20.19 7.50
CA LYS A 75 -3.05 -19.24 8.41
C LYS A 75 -2.51 -20.05 9.59
N GLY A 76 -1.19 -20.03 9.79
CA GLY A 76 -0.55 -20.71 10.90
C GLY A 76 -1.24 -20.29 12.20
N LYS A 77 -1.56 -21.25 13.07
CA LYS A 77 -2.13 -20.95 14.38
C LYS A 77 -1.13 -20.06 15.12
N ARG A 78 -1.47 -18.77 15.27
CA ARG A 78 -0.78 -17.92 16.24
C ARG A 78 -1.12 -18.49 17.62
N SER A 79 -0.15 -18.50 18.52
CA SER A 79 -0.45 -18.68 19.94
C SER A 79 -1.48 -17.64 20.36
N GLU A 80 -2.39 -18.04 21.25
CA GLU A 80 -3.34 -17.12 21.87
C GLU A 80 -2.59 -15.89 22.37
N THR A 81 -3.06 -14.70 21.97
CA THR A 81 -2.50 -13.46 22.51
C THR A 81 -2.85 -13.46 23.99
N PRO A 82 -1.87 -13.29 24.90
CA PRO A 82 -2.15 -13.27 26.33
C PRO A 82 -3.29 -12.30 26.65
N PRO A 83 -4.14 -12.62 27.64
CA PRO A 83 -5.19 -11.72 28.09
C PRO A 83 -4.61 -10.35 28.41
N GLU A 84 -5.29 -9.30 27.97
CA GLU A 84 -4.90 -7.94 28.30
C GLU A 84 -5.15 -7.72 29.80
N GLU A 85 -4.07 -7.68 30.59
CA GLU A 85 -4.13 -7.42 32.02
C GLU A 85 -4.14 -5.91 32.27
N LEU A 86 -5.31 -5.28 32.11
CA LEU A 86 -5.53 -3.90 32.58
C LEU A 86 -5.60 -3.92 34.11
N ASN A 87 -4.48 -3.61 34.76
CA ASN A 87 -4.47 -3.42 36.21
C ASN A 87 -4.92 -1.98 36.56
N LEU A 88 -5.33 -1.74 37.82
CA LEU A 88 -5.75 -0.41 38.30
C LEU A 88 -4.67 0.68 38.13
N SER A 89 -3.39 0.29 38.03
CA SER A 89 -2.28 1.21 37.75
C SER A 89 -2.30 1.70 36.29
N ASP A 90 -2.78 0.87 35.36
CA ASP A 90 -2.93 1.22 33.95
C ASP A 90 -4.12 2.16 33.73
N GLU A 91 -5.23 1.98 34.46
CA GLU A 91 -6.36 2.91 34.45
C GLU A 91 -5.93 4.34 34.82
N ALA A 92 -5.15 4.48 35.90
CA ALA A 92 -4.61 5.79 36.33
C ALA A 92 -3.66 6.43 35.30
N LYS A 93 -2.93 5.63 34.50
CA LYS A 93 -2.10 6.15 33.41
C LYS A 93 -2.96 6.67 32.28
N TYR A 94 -4.01 5.93 31.90
CA TYR A 94 -4.94 6.34 30.86
C TYR A 94 -5.68 7.62 31.24
N THR A 95 -6.16 7.76 32.47
CA THR A 95 -6.81 9.00 32.93
C THR A 95 -5.88 10.20 32.82
N LYS A 96 -4.60 10.06 33.22
CA LYS A 96 -3.61 11.14 33.08
C LYS A 96 -3.31 11.49 31.63
N GLN A 97 -3.29 10.51 30.74
CA GLN A 97 -3.08 10.74 29.30
C GLN A 97 -4.26 11.47 28.67
N GLU A 98 -5.48 11.09 29.04
CA GLU A 98 -6.72 11.72 28.57
C GLU A 98 -6.82 13.18 29.05
N GLU A 99 -6.57 13.45 30.33
CA GLU A 99 -6.50 14.82 30.86
C GLU A 99 -5.44 15.66 30.15
N ARG A 100 -4.26 15.07 29.87
CA ARG A 100 -3.17 15.77 29.16
C ARG A 100 -3.51 16.03 27.70
N ALA A 101 -4.25 15.14 27.04
CA ALA A 101 -4.74 15.37 25.69
C ALA A 101 -5.80 16.49 25.68
N ALA A 102 -6.76 16.45 26.59
CA ALA A 102 -7.79 17.49 26.73
C ALA A 102 -7.18 18.88 26.98
N LYS A 103 -6.15 18.98 27.84
CA LYS A 103 -5.42 20.24 28.06
C LYS A 103 -4.71 20.73 26.80
N ARG A 104 -4.01 19.86 26.06
CA ARG A 104 -3.31 20.25 24.82
C ARG A 104 -4.27 20.73 23.73
N ILE A 105 -5.45 20.11 23.62
CA ILE A 105 -6.51 20.55 22.72
C ILE A 105 -7.03 21.94 23.15
N ALA A 106 -7.28 22.14 24.45
CA ALA A 106 -7.74 23.42 24.98
C ALA A 106 -6.70 24.55 24.81
N ASP A 107 -5.41 24.22 24.96
CA ASP A 107 -4.29 25.15 24.81
C ASP A 107 -3.96 25.44 23.32
N GLY A 108 -4.65 24.79 22.37
CA GLY A 108 -4.51 25.05 20.94
C GLY A 108 -3.16 24.61 20.36
N ASP A 109 -2.58 23.54 20.90
CA ASP A 109 -1.31 22.97 20.40
C ASP A 109 -1.48 22.46 18.96
N SER A 110 -0.86 23.18 18.01
CA SER A 110 -1.01 22.94 16.57
C SER A 110 -0.49 21.58 16.11
N ASP A 111 0.36 20.91 16.90
CA ASP A 111 0.89 19.58 16.59
C ASP A 111 -0.17 18.47 16.76
N TYR A 112 -1.29 18.75 17.43
CA TYR A 112 -2.39 17.79 17.66
C TYR A 112 -3.75 18.31 17.17
N GLY A 113 -3.75 19.30 16.27
CA GLY A 113 -4.95 19.71 15.57
C GLY A 113 -5.47 18.56 14.69
N VAL A 114 -6.63 18.01 15.05
CA VAL A 114 -7.43 17.19 14.14
C VAL A 114 -7.76 18.07 12.94
N THR A 115 -7.10 17.81 11.81
CA THR A 115 -7.50 18.36 10.51
C THR A 115 -8.80 17.72 10.05
#